data_AF-A0A381RBQ9-F1
#
_entry.id   AF-A0A381RBQ9-F1
#
_cell.length_a   1.000
_cell.length_b   1.000
_cell.length_c   1.000
_cell.angle_alpha   90.00
_cell.angle_beta   90.00
_cell.angle_gamma   90.00
#
_symmetry.space_group_name_H-M   'P 1'
#
loop_
_entity.id
_entity.type
_entity.pdbx_description
1 polymer ?
#
loop_
_entity_poly.entity_id
_entity_poly.type
_entity_poly.pdbx_seq_one_letter_code
_entity_poly.pdbx_strand_id
1 'polypeptide(L)'
;MLGIAVPYYHLFNYLTENNWYWSTSEFFELTYANSAVSMILGDLTVSVFAFFAFLIYKLKNRPLRLLRYIACLCLVGFCLALPLYLYDNHDAS
;
A
#
# COMPACT_ATOMS: atom_id res chain seq x y z
N MET A 1 8.90 -10.87 1.04
CA MET A 1 9.32 -10.39 -0.31
C MET A 1 8.37 -10.82 -1.43
N LEU A 2 7.86 -12.05 -1.44
CA LEU A 2 6.88 -12.53 -2.43
C LEU A 2 5.63 -11.62 -2.57
N GLY A 3 5.06 -11.16 -1.46
CA GLY A 3 3.90 -10.24 -1.47
C GLY A 3 4.17 -8.87 -2.11
N ILE A 4 5.44 -8.52 -2.36
CA ILE A 4 5.85 -7.31 -3.08
C ILE A 4 6.07 -7.65 -4.55
N ALA A 5 6.77 -8.74 -4.85
CA ALA A 5 7.13 -9.10 -6.22
C ALA A 5 5.91 -9.44 -7.09
N VAL A 6 4.89 -10.11 -6.53
CA VAL A 6 3.68 -10.53 -7.26
C VAL A 6 2.89 -9.35 -7.85
N PRO A 7 2.54 -8.28 -7.10
CA PRO A 7 1.82 -7.15 -7.68
C PRO A 7 2.64 -6.40 -8.73
N TYR A 8 3.96 -6.26 -8.56
CA TYR A 8 4.82 -5.66 -9.59
C TYR A 8 4.93 -6.50 -10.86
N TYR A 9 4.89 -7.83 -10.73
CA TYR A 9 4.84 -8.72 -11.89
C TYR A 9 3.56 -8.51 -12.72
N HIS A 10 2.40 -8.42 -12.06
CA HIS A 10 1.14 -8.12 -12.74
C HIS A 10 1.13 -6.72 -13.38
N LEU A 11 1.71 -5.72 -12.71
CA LEU A 11 1.87 -4.37 -13.27
C LEU A 11 2.76 -4.38 -14.53
N PHE A 12 3.84 -5.14 -14.51
CA PHE A 12 4.76 -5.25 -15.64
C PHE A 12 4.10 -5.91 -16.87
N ASN A 13 3.33 -6.98 -16.66
CA ASN A 13 2.57 -7.62 -17.73
C ASN A 13 1.52 -6.65 -18.31
N TYR A 14 0.78 -5.94 -17.44
CA TYR A 14 -0.18 -4.93 -17.87
C TYR A 14 0.45 -3.81 -18.72
N LEU A 15 1.64 -3.34 -18.33
CA LEU A 15 2.38 -2.33 -19.10
C LEU A 15 2.87 -2.87 -20.45
N THR A 16 3.29 -4.14 -20.49
CA THR A 16 3.74 -4.80 -21.72
C THR A 16 2.58 -4.96 -22.70
N GLU A 17 1.40 -5.35 -22.21
CA GLU A 17 0.18 -5.49 -23.02
C GLU A 17 -0.34 -4.14 -23.55
N ASN A 18 -0.12 -3.04 -22.82
CA ASN A 18 -0.54 -1.69 -23.20
C ASN A 18 0.56 -0.86 -23.89
N ASN A 19 1.56 -1.48 -24.51
CA ASN A 19 2.66 -0.79 -25.22
C ASN A 19 3.37 0.29 -24.37
N TRP A 20 3.51 0.07 -23.07
CA TRP A 20 4.11 1.01 -22.11
C TRP A 20 3.39 2.36 -21.98
N TYR A 21 2.16 2.48 -22.50
CA TYR A 21 1.34 3.65 -22.28
C TYR A 21 0.76 3.62 -20.86
N TRP A 22 1.22 4.53 -20.00
CA TRP A 22 0.71 4.65 -18.64
C TRP A 22 -0.42 5.67 -18.60
N SER A 23 -1.65 5.19 -18.59
CA SER A 23 -2.86 5.99 -18.41
C SER A 23 -3.49 5.72 -17.05
N THR A 24 -3.48 6.71 -16.16
CA THR A 24 -4.08 6.59 -14.82
C THR A 24 -5.59 6.47 -14.89
N SER A 25 -6.25 7.09 -15.88
CA SER A 25 -7.70 7.00 -16.06
C SER A 25 -8.14 5.60 -16.42
N GLU A 26 -7.45 4.97 -17.37
CA GLU A 26 -7.75 3.63 -17.86
C GLU A 26 -7.47 2.56 -16.79
N PHE A 27 -6.39 2.76 -16.01
CA PHE A 27 -6.10 1.93 -14.85
C PHE A 27 -7.24 1.98 -13.82
N PHE A 28 -7.71 3.17 -13.44
CA PHE A 28 -8.83 3.28 -12.49
C PHE A 28 -10.14 2.74 -13.07
N GLU A 29 -10.40 2.94 -14.35
CA GLU A 29 -11.58 2.40 -15.02
C GLU A 29 -11.61 0.87 -14.95
N LEU A 30 -10.50 0.19 -15.26
CA LEU A 30 -10.35 -1.26 -15.12
C LEU A 30 -10.41 -1.73 -13.67
N THR A 31 -9.86 -0.93 -12.76
CA THR A 31 -9.79 -1.23 -11.32
C THR A 31 -11.16 -1.10 -10.64
N TYR A 32 -12.03 -0.22 -11.14
CA TYR A 32 -13.41 -0.02 -10.66
C TYR A 32 -14.47 -0.70 -11.56
N ALA A 33 -14.09 -1.33 -12.67
CA ALA A 33 -15.00 -1.99 -13.60
C ALA A 33 -15.80 -3.15 -12.96
N ASN A 34 -15.23 -3.78 -11.92
CA ASN A 34 -15.86 -4.92 -11.24
C ASN A 34 -16.20 -4.56 -9.79
N SER A 35 -17.47 -4.76 -9.41
CA SER A 35 -17.97 -4.51 -8.05
C SER A 35 -17.19 -5.25 -6.97
N ALA A 36 -16.70 -6.46 -7.26
CA ALA A 36 -15.90 -7.25 -6.32
C ALA A 36 -14.52 -6.62 -6.06
N VAL A 37 -13.88 -6.07 -7.11
CA VAL A 37 -12.58 -5.41 -7.00
C VAL A 37 -12.73 -4.07 -6.26
N SER A 38 -13.78 -3.32 -6.58
CA SER A 38 -14.15 -2.08 -5.88
C SER A 38 -14.40 -2.28 -4.38
N MET A 39 -15.04 -3.39 -4.00
CA MET A 39 -15.23 -3.75 -2.58
C MET A 39 -13.90 -3.97 -1.86
N ILE A 40 -12.97 -4.71 -2.47
CA ILE A 40 -11.64 -4.99 -1.90
C ILE A 40 -10.83 -3.70 -1.76
N LEU A 41 -10.87 -2.83 -2.77
CA LEU A 41 -10.20 -1.52 -2.73
C LEU A 41 -10.80 -0.62 -1.64
N GLY A 42 -12.12 -0.65 -1.48
CA GLY A 42 -12.80 0.05 -0.40
C GLY A 42 -12.26 -0.38 0.98
N ASP A 43 -12.21 -1.67 1.25
CA ASP A 43 -11.68 -2.19 2.52
C ASP A 43 -10.20 -1.84 2.73
N LEU A 44 -9.39 -1.97 1.67
CA LEU A 44 -7.96 -1.64 1.71
C LEU A 44 -7.71 -0.14 1.94
N THR A 45 -8.50 0.73 1.31
CA THR A 45 -8.36 2.20 1.47
C THR A 45 -8.74 2.63 2.88
N VAL A 46 -9.81 2.06 3.46
CA VAL A 46 -10.19 2.28 4.86
C VAL A 46 -9.08 1.82 5.80
N SER A 47 -8.48 0.64 5.56
CA SER A 47 -7.36 0.12 6.35
C SER A 47 -6.10 1.00 6.27
N VAL A 48 -5.73 1.47 5.07
CA VAL A 48 -4.62 2.41 4.87
C VAL A 48 -4.87 3.71 5.61
N PHE A 49 -6.09 4.26 5.54
CA PHE A 49 -6.43 5.52 6.19
C PHE A 49 -6.40 5.40 7.72
N ALA A 50 -6.94 4.31 8.28
CA ALA A 50 -6.88 4.03 9.71
C ALA A 50 -5.43 3.90 10.20
N PHE A 51 -4.59 3.18 9.47
CA PHE A 51 -3.17 3.03 9.81
C PHE A 51 -2.39 4.34 9.68
N PHE A 52 -2.72 5.16 8.68
CA PHE A 52 -2.15 6.49 8.51
C PHE A 52 -2.51 7.42 9.67
N ALA A 53 -3.78 7.44 10.09
CA ALA A 53 -4.22 8.19 11.27
C ALA A 53 -3.51 7.71 12.55
N PHE A 54 -3.33 6.39 12.71
CA PHE A 54 -2.58 5.80 13.81
C PHE A 54 -1.10 6.21 13.81
N LEU A 55 -0.44 6.23 12.64
CA LEU A 55 0.92 6.74 12.50
C LEU A 55 1.05 8.22 12.91
N ILE A 56 0.10 9.07 12.52
CA ILE A 56 0.05 10.48 12.93
C ILE A 56 -0.08 10.61 14.45
N TYR A 57 -0.97 9.82 15.07
CA TYR A 57 -1.13 9.83 16.52
C TYR A 57 0.19 9.48 17.24
N LYS A 58 0.90 8.44 16.77
CA LYS A 58 2.14 8.00 17.38
C LYS A 58 3.31 8.98 17.16
N LEU A 59 3.32 9.70 16.03
CA LEU A 59 4.29 10.76 15.74
C LEU A 59 4.30 11.84 16.82
N LYS A 60 3.15 12.16 17.40
CA LYS A 60 3.02 13.17 18.46
C LYS A 60 3.69 12.74 19.77
N ASN A 61 3.81 11.44 20.03
CA ASN A 61 4.28 10.89 21.30
C ASN A 61 5.75 10.39 21.27
N ARG A 62 6.29 10.01 20.10
CA ARG A 62 7.72 9.72 19.93
C ARG A 62 8.21 10.08 18.53
N PRO A 63 9.42 10.66 18.39
CA PRO A 63 10.07 10.85 17.10
C PRO A 63 10.56 9.49 16.57
N LEU A 64 9.65 8.67 16.04
CA LEU A 64 9.99 7.46 15.30
C LEU A 64 10.57 7.84 13.95
N ARG A 65 11.36 6.95 13.33
CA ARG A 65 11.86 7.06 11.95
C ARG A 65 10.72 6.86 10.93
N LEU A 66 9.68 7.69 11.04
CA LEU A 66 8.37 7.61 10.38
C LEU A 66 8.46 7.61 8.85
N LEU A 67 9.48 8.28 8.30
CA LEU A 67 9.77 8.27 6.87
C LEU A 67 9.89 6.86 6.31
N ARG A 68 10.37 5.88 7.09
CA ARG A 68 10.48 4.48 6.64
C ARG A 68 9.12 3.81 6.50
N TYR A 69 8.18 4.08 7.43
CA TYR A 69 6.83 3.52 7.36
C TYR A 69 5.98 4.20 6.31
N ILE A 70 6.08 5.53 6.17
CA ILE A 70 5.41 6.27 5.10
C ILE A 70 5.98 5.86 3.73
N ALA A 71 7.30 5.76 3.59
CA ALA A 71 7.91 5.27 2.34
C ALA A 71 7.46 3.83 2.02
N CYS A 72 7.37 2.94 3.02
CA CYS A 72 6.84 1.58 2.78
C CYS A 72 5.35 1.58 2.43
N LEU A 73 4.55 2.43 3.07
CA LEU A 73 3.12 2.57 2.78
C LEU A 73 2.89 3.08 1.35
N CYS A 74 3.71 4.02 0.88
CA CYS A 74 3.60 4.58 -0.48
C CYS A 74 4.24 3.71 -1.56
N LEU A 75 5.37 3.05 -1.28
CA LEU A 75 6.08 2.25 -2.29
C LEU A 75 5.51 0.84 -2.43
N VAL A 76 5.19 0.18 -1.33
CA VAL A 76 4.81 -1.24 -1.33
C VAL A 76 3.36 -1.45 -0.89
N GLY A 77 2.79 -0.51 -0.15
CA GLY A 77 1.43 -0.57 0.37
C GLY A 77 1.35 -0.98 1.83
N PHE A 78 0.11 -1.07 2.32
CA PHE A 78 -0.22 -1.41 3.71
C PHE A 78 0.33 -2.77 4.16
N CYS A 79 0.31 -3.77 3.27
CA CYS A 79 0.72 -5.13 3.58
C CYS A 79 2.19 -5.27 4.03
N LEU A 80 3.07 -4.33 3.67
CA LEU A 80 4.44 -4.29 4.18
C LEU A 80 4.61 -3.29 5.35
N ALA A 81 3.92 -2.15 5.29
CA ALA A 81 4.05 -1.11 6.29
C ALA A 81 3.63 -1.58 7.70
N LEU A 82 2.55 -2.37 7.80
CA LEU A 82 2.05 -2.91 9.07
C LEU A 82 3.03 -3.91 9.74
N PRO A 83 3.48 -4.99 9.08
CA PRO A 83 4.41 -5.93 9.70
C PRO A 83 5.77 -5.29 10.00
N LEU A 84 6.24 -4.34 9.19
CA LEU A 84 7.47 -3.60 9.49
C LEU A 84 7.32 -2.73 10.74
N TYR A 85 6.16 -2.07 10.89
CA TYR A 85 5.84 -1.32 12.10
C TYR A 85 5.75 -2.21 13.34
N LEU A 86 5.13 -3.39 13.22
CA LEU A 86 5.04 -4.37 14.31
C LEU A 86 6.43 -4.92 14.67
N TYR A 87 7.25 -5.26 13.69
CA TYR A 87 8.61 -5.77 13.89
C TYR A 87 9.48 -4.77 14.67
N ASP A 88 9.50 -3.51 14.26
CA ASP A 88 10.31 -2.49 14.93
C ASP A 88 9.82 -2.13 16.36
N ASN A 89 8.58 -2.48 16.70
CA ASN A 89 8.01 -2.24 18.04
C ASN A 89 7.86 -3.53 18.87
N HIS A 90 8.28 -4.67 18.35
CA HIS A 90 8.19 -5.96 19.05
C HIS A 90 9.19 -6.06 20.21
N ASP A 91 10.39 -5.50 20.04
CA ASP A 91 11.48 -5.53 21.05
C ASP A 91 11.34 -4.46 22.15
N ALA A 92 10.26 -3.68 22.15
CA ALA A 92 9.95 -2.69 23.20
C ALA A 92 9.02 -3.25 24.29
N SER A 93 8.97 -4.59 24.44
CA SER A 93 8.22 -5.31 25.48
C SER A 93 9.13 -5.71 26.63
#